data_AF-A0A5J9VE77-F1
#
_entry.id   AF-A0A5J9VE77-F1
#
_cell.length_a   1.000
_cell.length_b   1.000
_cell.length_c   1.000
_cell.angle_alpha   90.00
_cell.angle_beta   90.00
_cell.angle_gamma   90.00
#
_symmetry.space_group_name_H-M   'P 1'
#
loop_
_entity.id
_entity.type
_entity.pdbx_description
1 polymer ?
#
loop_
_entity_poly.entity_id
_entity_poly.type
_entity_poly.pdbx_seq_one_letter_code
_entity_poly.pdbx_strand_id
1 'polypeptide(L)'
;MAAGSVVVDFPSMGTAYCFSSFESLLRDSASGFLAAVSAAPAPGAADLTNFHRVFSRVLSSYPDPPLEAVWFFSALSFHDHPGDLRSLLQLLSAFTASSATAAKPIALLAPVVSELFHSDKPRRETETLVEAMLSYISICSSRTPAGGDGADSGRLLPAFEELVKVWSVRHSRDRCPFQVLFPLAGEEARRELMKGGCSIEYLAGVVVAEAFLLRLCLKVQNATGVPRAELQKELRIWAVSSIPVFRNQHFFGILLNMLLNRPLPVYSLLSADDEILVSDVLYDALILVDYSFINNEAGVDQADSSLVPIFVSRLIITHDAINEARSKGDQGRAISFTNAFSTSNVPIYLIKWATSQAGFGQLSKPVANTPQALLKWLVDLEDKGLKVFGENGSWIKGRLIYDEVKNGYGNRMVHSDAELFFIDKQSGGEVMDAKANEDEEAVEMETADNAFMAAAQSMKVATNGIRKRKGCENEDATAVKFVKYKVEDSSAKEYFMSAANGMSSGSEVENPQSDDEMEETD
;
A
#
# COMPACT_ATOMS: atom_id res chain seq x y z
N MET A 1 -31.06 11.11 -2.79
CA MET A 1 -31.23 11.51 -4.21
C MET A 1 -32.11 12.74 -4.27
N ALA A 2 -31.83 13.69 -5.16
CA ALA A 2 -32.75 14.75 -5.56
C ALA A 2 -32.70 14.87 -7.09
N ALA A 3 -33.81 14.60 -7.78
CA ALA A 3 -33.86 14.52 -9.24
C ALA A 3 -34.12 15.91 -9.85
N GLY A 4 -33.13 16.80 -9.75
CA GLY A 4 -33.09 18.05 -10.51
C GLY A 4 -32.41 17.82 -11.86
N SER A 5 -33.03 18.28 -12.95
CA SER A 5 -32.39 18.33 -14.28
C SER A 5 -31.23 19.33 -14.27
N VAL A 6 -30.07 18.94 -14.79
CA VAL A 6 -28.92 19.83 -14.89
C VAL A 6 -29.08 20.68 -16.16
N VAL A 7 -29.69 21.86 -16.00
CA VAL A 7 -29.88 22.84 -17.08
C VAL A 7 -28.56 23.55 -17.34
N VAL A 8 -28.02 23.38 -18.55
CA VAL A 8 -26.80 24.05 -18.99
C VAL A 8 -27.14 24.90 -20.21
N ASP A 9 -27.24 26.22 -20.00
CA ASP A 9 -27.34 27.17 -21.10
C ASP A 9 -26.00 27.29 -21.84
N PHE A 10 -26.04 27.09 -23.16
CA PHE A 10 -24.91 27.26 -24.08
C PHE A 10 -25.13 28.50 -24.96
N PRO A 11 -24.45 29.63 -24.73
CA PRO A 11 -24.66 30.85 -25.52
C PRO A 11 -24.14 30.77 -26.97
N SER A 12 -23.36 29.74 -27.32
CA SER A 12 -22.67 29.56 -28.61
C SER A 12 -23.16 28.37 -29.44
N MET A 13 -24.05 27.52 -28.88
CA MET A 13 -24.74 26.43 -29.57
C MET A 13 -26.23 26.66 -29.38
N GLY A 14 -27.01 26.78 -30.47
CA GLY A 14 -28.38 27.32 -30.46
C GLY A 14 -29.48 26.48 -29.77
N THR A 15 -29.11 25.60 -28.85
CA THR A 15 -30.00 24.72 -28.07
C THR A 15 -29.47 24.58 -26.64
N ALA A 16 -30.27 24.92 -25.63
CA ALA A 16 -29.95 24.57 -24.24
C ALA A 16 -30.03 23.05 -24.08
N TYR A 17 -28.94 22.41 -23.62
CA TYR A 17 -28.92 20.97 -23.39
C TYR A 17 -29.38 20.70 -21.95
N CYS A 18 -30.60 20.18 -21.81
CA CYS A 18 -31.13 19.70 -20.53
C CYS A 18 -30.63 18.28 -20.27
N PHE A 19 -29.65 18.13 -19.38
CA PHE A 19 -29.16 16.82 -18.98
C PHE A 19 -30.04 16.21 -17.89
N SER A 20 -30.45 14.95 -18.10
CA SER A 20 -31.33 14.21 -17.18
C SER A 20 -30.62 13.76 -15.90
N SER A 21 -29.29 13.67 -15.94
CA SER A 21 -28.42 13.39 -14.78
C SER A 21 -27.01 13.93 -14.99
N PHE A 22 -26.24 14.08 -13.90
CA PHE A 22 -24.79 14.36 -13.99
C PHE A 22 -24.04 13.29 -14.81
N GLU A 23 -24.47 12.03 -14.75
CA GLU A 23 -23.86 10.94 -15.54
C GLU A 23 -24.06 11.15 -17.06
N SER A 24 -25.24 11.62 -17.48
CA SER A 24 -25.49 11.95 -18.90
C SER A 24 -24.61 13.12 -19.37
N LEU A 25 -24.55 14.20 -18.59
CA LEU A 25 -23.65 15.34 -18.85
C LEU A 25 -22.19 14.89 -18.99
N LEU A 26 -21.72 14.03 -18.09
CA LEU A 26 -20.35 13.53 -18.06
C LEU A 26 -20.03 12.68 -19.29
N ARG A 27 -20.93 11.74 -19.64
CA ARG A 27 -20.78 10.84 -20.79
C ARG A 27 -20.77 11.59 -22.11
N ASP A 28 -21.73 12.51 -22.29
CA ASP A 28 -21.84 13.33 -23.50
C ASP A 28 -20.62 14.26 -23.62
N SER A 29 -20.19 14.89 -22.52
CA SER A 29 -18.99 15.74 -22.50
C SER A 29 -17.71 14.97 -22.78
N ALA A 30 -17.56 13.75 -22.28
CA ALA A 30 -16.42 12.89 -22.57
C ALA A 30 -16.36 12.50 -24.06
N SER A 31 -17.50 12.13 -24.66
CA SER A 31 -17.56 11.83 -26.10
C SER A 31 -17.27 13.06 -26.97
N GLY A 32 -17.78 14.23 -26.59
CA GLY A 32 -17.52 15.50 -27.26
C GLY A 32 -16.05 15.95 -27.15
N PHE A 33 -15.43 15.77 -25.99
CA PHE A 33 -14.01 16.00 -25.77
C PHE A 33 -13.16 15.07 -26.65
N LEU A 34 -13.47 13.77 -26.69
CA LEU A 34 -12.73 12.81 -27.49
C LEU A 34 -12.82 13.16 -28.98
N ALA A 35 -14.00 13.53 -29.47
CA ALA A 35 -14.17 14.01 -30.85
C ALA A 35 -13.38 15.30 -31.13
N ALA A 36 -13.40 16.28 -30.22
CA ALA A 36 -12.67 17.54 -30.37
C ALA A 36 -11.14 17.34 -30.36
N VAL A 37 -10.62 16.47 -29.48
CA VAL A 37 -9.18 16.16 -29.40
C VAL A 37 -8.72 15.32 -30.60
N SER A 38 -9.53 14.35 -31.07
CA SER A 38 -9.21 13.57 -32.27
C SER A 38 -9.30 14.37 -33.58
N ALA A 39 -10.06 15.46 -33.61
CA ALA A 39 -10.15 16.36 -34.77
C ALA A 39 -9.12 17.51 -34.74
N ALA A 40 -8.37 17.67 -33.64
CA ALA A 40 -7.42 18.77 -33.48
C ALA A 40 -6.16 18.58 -34.34
N PRO A 41 -5.61 19.65 -34.96
CA PRO A 41 -4.44 19.55 -35.83
C PRO A 41 -3.12 19.30 -35.08
N ALA A 42 -3.10 19.50 -33.75
CA ALA A 42 -1.96 19.27 -32.88
C ALA A 42 -2.42 19.04 -31.42
N PRO A 43 -1.60 18.42 -30.55
CA PRO A 43 -1.86 18.35 -29.11
C PRO A 43 -2.03 19.77 -28.52
N GLY A 44 -3.11 20.00 -27.78
CA GLY A 44 -3.45 21.31 -27.21
C GLY A 44 -4.12 22.29 -28.18
N ALA A 45 -4.41 21.89 -29.42
CA ALA A 45 -5.09 22.73 -30.42
C ALA A 45 -6.63 22.50 -30.51
N ALA A 46 -7.23 21.85 -29.50
CA ALA A 46 -8.68 21.68 -29.39
C ALA A 46 -9.30 22.85 -28.60
N ASP A 47 -10.42 23.41 -29.03
CA ASP A 47 -11.16 24.38 -28.22
C ASP A 47 -11.94 23.67 -27.10
N LEU A 48 -11.41 23.74 -25.87
CA LEU A 48 -12.02 23.18 -24.67
C LEU A 48 -12.79 24.23 -23.84
N THR A 49 -12.89 25.48 -24.31
CA THR A 49 -13.44 26.62 -23.55
C THR A 49 -14.86 26.37 -23.04
N ASN A 50 -15.71 25.72 -23.84
CA ASN A 50 -17.08 25.42 -23.44
C ASN A 50 -17.15 24.35 -22.35
N PHE A 51 -16.34 23.28 -22.44
CA PHE A 51 -16.24 22.26 -21.39
C PHE A 51 -15.72 22.89 -20.07
N HIS A 52 -14.73 23.77 -20.14
CA HIS A 52 -14.24 24.51 -18.97
C HIS A 52 -15.33 25.35 -18.29
N ARG A 53 -16.14 26.08 -19.07
CA ARG A 53 -17.27 26.88 -18.54
C ARG A 53 -18.35 26.04 -17.87
N VAL A 54 -18.65 24.87 -18.42
CA VAL A 54 -19.64 23.95 -17.85
C VAL A 54 -19.10 23.31 -16.57
N PHE A 55 -17.91 22.70 -16.61
CA PHE A 55 -17.39 21.97 -15.46
C PHE A 55 -16.91 22.88 -14.32
N SER A 56 -16.43 24.10 -14.59
CA SER A 56 -16.17 25.07 -13.50
C SER A 56 -17.46 25.42 -12.73
N ARG A 57 -18.60 25.59 -13.42
CA ARG A 57 -19.91 25.80 -12.79
C ARG A 57 -20.39 24.56 -12.03
N VAL A 58 -20.17 23.35 -12.55
CA VAL A 58 -20.46 22.10 -11.83
C VAL A 58 -19.65 22.05 -10.54
N LEU A 59 -18.33 22.27 -10.63
CA LEU A 59 -17.42 22.21 -9.47
C LEU A 59 -17.76 23.27 -8.42
N SER A 60 -18.11 24.50 -8.82
CA SER A 60 -18.54 25.54 -7.87
C SER A 60 -19.92 25.28 -7.24
N SER A 61 -20.68 24.30 -7.73
CA SER A 61 -22.01 23.94 -7.21
C SER A 61 -21.97 22.86 -6.12
N TYR A 62 -20.81 22.25 -5.85
CA TYR A 62 -20.64 21.19 -4.85
C TYR A 62 -19.54 21.56 -3.83
N PRO A 63 -19.78 21.48 -2.50
CA PRO A 63 -18.75 21.74 -1.49
C PRO A 63 -17.69 20.63 -1.41
N ASP A 64 -18.04 19.41 -1.85
CA ASP A 64 -17.11 18.32 -2.14
C ASP A 64 -17.50 17.71 -3.51
N PRO A 65 -16.91 18.19 -4.63
CA PRO A 65 -17.35 17.80 -5.98
C PRO A 65 -17.07 16.33 -6.29
N PRO A 66 -17.93 15.62 -7.04
CA PRO A 66 -17.74 14.20 -7.33
C PRO A 66 -16.39 13.97 -8.05
N LEU A 67 -15.76 12.81 -7.79
CA LEU A 67 -14.43 12.48 -8.30
C LEU A 67 -14.36 12.69 -9.81
N GLU A 68 -15.38 12.22 -10.53
CA GLU A 68 -15.52 12.30 -11.97
C GLU A 68 -15.55 13.73 -12.52
N ALA A 69 -16.16 14.68 -11.81
CA ALA A 69 -16.19 16.09 -12.24
C ALA A 69 -14.80 16.73 -12.11
N VAL A 70 -14.11 16.46 -10.99
CA VAL A 70 -12.72 16.92 -10.77
C VAL A 70 -11.80 16.31 -11.81
N TRP A 71 -11.97 15.02 -12.10
CA TRP A 71 -11.12 14.25 -13.01
C TRP A 71 -11.28 14.72 -14.46
N PHE A 72 -12.52 14.94 -14.93
CA PHE A 72 -12.76 15.49 -16.27
C PHE A 72 -12.24 16.92 -16.39
N PHE A 73 -12.52 17.81 -15.43
CA PHE A 73 -12.02 19.19 -15.47
C PHE A 73 -10.48 19.25 -15.46
N SER A 74 -9.83 18.39 -14.68
CA SER A 74 -8.37 18.30 -14.65
C SER A 74 -7.79 17.77 -15.96
N ALA A 75 -8.52 16.90 -16.68
CA ALA A 75 -8.14 16.47 -18.02
C ALA A 75 -8.17 17.63 -19.02
N LEU A 76 -9.17 18.51 -18.94
CA LEU A 76 -9.24 19.72 -19.78
C LEU A 76 -7.98 20.61 -19.57
N SER A 77 -7.69 20.98 -18.31
CA SER A 77 -6.52 21.82 -17.98
C SER A 77 -5.18 21.20 -18.38
N PHE A 78 -5.03 19.88 -18.24
CA PHE A 78 -3.83 19.16 -18.71
C PHE A 78 -3.79 19.01 -20.24
N HIS A 79 -4.94 19.08 -20.92
CA HIS A 79 -4.99 19.03 -22.37
C HIS A 79 -4.58 20.34 -23.03
N ASP A 80 -4.97 21.48 -22.46
CA ASP A 80 -4.45 22.80 -22.84
C ASP A 80 -2.92 22.88 -22.65
N HIS A 81 -2.41 22.38 -21.51
CA HIS A 81 -0.99 22.51 -21.11
C HIS A 81 -0.32 21.14 -20.88
N PRO A 82 0.01 20.39 -21.96
CA PRO A 82 0.67 19.08 -21.85
C PRO A 82 1.99 19.13 -21.07
N GLY A 83 2.16 18.19 -20.15
CA GLY A 83 3.42 17.93 -19.46
C GLY A 83 3.66 18.70 -18.15
N ASP A 84 2.80 19.65 -17.77
CA ASP A 84 2.86 20.27 -16.43
C ASP A 84 2.14 19.44 -15.35
N LEU A 85 2.82 18.36 -14.97
CA LEU A 85 2.37 17.47 -13.90
C LEU A 85 2.43 18.11 -12.51
N ARG A 86 3.14 19.23 -12.33
CA ARG A 86 3.17 19.95 -11.04
C ARG A 86 1.89 20.77 -10.87
N SER A 87 1.47 21.52 -11.89
CA SER A 87 0.19 22.24 -11.85
C SER A 87 -0.99 21.27 -11.77
N LEU A 88 -0.94 20.12 -12.45
CA LEU A 88 -1.96 19.07 -12.32
C LEU A 88 -2.03 18.52 -10.87
N LEU A 89 -0.89 18.20 -10.25
CA LEU A 89 -0.86 17.74 -8.85
C LEU A 89 -1.38 18.81 -7.87
N GLN A 90 -1.07 20.09 -8.12
CA GLN A 90 -1.60 21.22 -7.33
C GLN A 90 -3.11 21.39 -7.50
N LEU A 91 -3.63 21.23 -8.71
CA LEU A 91 -5.08 21.29 -9.00
C LEU A 91 -5.84 20.16 -8.27
N LEU A 92 -5.37 18.92 -8.39
CA LEU A 92 -5.99 17.75 -7.76
C LEU A 92 -5.93 17.81 -6.22
N SER A 93 -4.84 18.33 -5.65
CA SER A 93 -4.72 18.51 -4.19
C SER A 93 -5.55 19.67 -3.66
N ALA A 94 -5.77 20.73 -4.44
CA ALA A 94 -6.67 21.83 -4.09
C ALA A 94 -8.14 21.36 -3.97
N PHE A 95 -8.64 20.58 -4.94
CA PHE A 95 -10.00 20.02 -4.93
C PHE A 95 -10.28 19.00 -3.82
N THR A 96 -9.26 18.62 -3.04
CA THR A 96 -9.34 17.54 -2.05
C THR A 96 -8.81 17.92 -0.66
N ALA A 97 -8.49 19.20 -0.47
CA ALA A 97 -8.11 19.76 0.83
C ALA A 97 -9.21 19.58 1.90
N SER A 98 -10.48 19.68 1.49
CA SER A 98 -11.66 19.49 2.34
C SER A 98 -12.13 18.03 2.51
N SER A 99 -11.54 17.08 1.77
CA SER A 99 -12.06 15.71 1.72
C SER A 99 -11.83 14.94 3.03
N ALA A 100 -12.92 14.43 3.61
CA ALA A 100 -12.91 13.75 4.91
C ALA A 100 -12.25 12.35 4.91
N THR A 101 -12.05 11.74 3.74
CA THR A 101 -11.45 10.40 3.61
C THR A 101 -10.16 10.45 2.78
N ALA A 102 -9.26 9.49 2.99
CA ALA A 102 -8.01 9.37 2.22
C ALA A 102 -8.23 8.85 0.79
N ALA A 103 -9.31 8.10 0.55
CA ALA A 103 -9.53 7.38 -0.71
C ALA A 103 -9.64 8.32 -1.91
N LYS A 104 -10.49 9.36 -1.82
CA LYS A 104 -10.74 10.32 -2.90
C LYS A 104 -9.48 11.10 -3.34
N PRO A 105 -8.70 11.75 -2.45
CA PRO A 105 -7.45 12.42 -2.84
C PRO A 105 -6.43 11.48 -3.46
N ILE A 106 -6.33 10.22 -2.99
CA ILE A 106 -5.40 9.24 -3.56
C ILE A 106 -5.87 8.79 -4.95
N ALA A 107 -7.14 8.39 -5.10
CA ALA A 107 -7.71 7.91 -6.36
C ALA A 107 -7.60 8.93 -7.51
N LEU A 108 -7.72 10.22 -7.20
CA LEU A 108 -7.59 11.31 -8.18
C LEU A 108 -6.19 11.43 -8.80
N LEU A 109 -5.14 10.87 -8.17
CA LEU A 109 -3.76 10.93 -8.67
C LEU A 109 -3.49 9.96 -9.85
N ALA A 110 -4.41 9.05 -10.17
CA ALA A 110 -4.22 8.04 -11.23
C ALA A 110 -3.59 8.56 -12.55
N PRO A 111 -4.02 9.71 -13.13
CA PRO A 111 -3.41 10.22 -14.36
C PRO A 111 -2.01 10.79 -14.13
N VAL A 112 -1.72 11.30 -12.93
CA VAL A 112 -0.37 11.74 -12.55
C VAL A 112 0.57 10.53 -12.52
N VAL A 113 0.13 9.37 -12.02
CA VAL A 113 0.93 8.12 -12.09
C VAL A 113 1.14 7.69 -13.54
N SER A 114 0.07 7.66 -14.35
CA SER A 114 0.14 7.25 -15.75
C SER A 114 1.06 8.14 -16.60
N GLU A 115 0.94 9.47 -16.46
CA GLU A 115 1.78 10.42 -17.18
C GLU A 115 3.22 10.44 -16.64
N LEU A 116 3.46 10.13 -15.35
CA LEU A 116 4.81 9.89 -14.84
C LEU A 116 5.44 8.60 -15.40
N PHE A 117 4.65 7.54 -15.61
CA PHE A 117 5.09 6.33 -16.29
C PHE A 117 5.39 6.57 -17.79
N HIS A 118 4.55 7.37 -18.48
CA HIS A 118 4.73 7.74 -19.89
C HIS A 118 5.67 8.94 -20.11
N SER A 119 6.32 9.44 -19.06
CA SER A 119 7.14 10.66 -19.11
C SER A 119 8.50 10.45 -19.78
N ASP A 120 8.71 11.09 -20.94
CA ASP A 120 10.02 11.20 -21.61
C ASP A 120 11.06 12.04 -20.82
N LYS A 121 10.70 12.62 -19.66
CA LYS A 121 11.61 13.43 -18.84
C LYS A 121 12.75 12.59 -18.23
N PRO A 122 13.88 13.21 -17.85
CA PRO A 122 14.98 12.51 -17.17
C PRO A 122 14.48 11.72 -15.95
N ARG A 123 14.84 10.43 -15.86
CA ARG A 123 14.34 9.50 -14.82
C ARG A 123 14.46 10.01 -13.38
N ARG A 124 15.45 10.87 -13.10
CA ARG A 124 15.63 11.53 -11.78
C ARG A 124 14.53 12.56 -11.48
N GLU A 125 14.06 13.32 -12.47
CA GLU A 125 12.96 14.27 -12.30
C GLU A 125 11.63 13.52 -12.06
N THR A 126 11.39 12.46 -12.85
CA THR A 126 10.26 11.55 -12.65
C THR A 126 10.32 10.92 -11.26
N GLU A 127 11.50 10.46 -10.81
CA GLU A 127 11.71 9.93 -9.45
C GLU A 127 11.34 10.95 -8.36
N THR A 128 11.80 12.20 -8.45
CA THR A 128 11.47 13.25 -7.48
C THR A 128 9.96 13.60 -7.46
N LEU A 129 9.29 13.56 -8.61
CA LEU A 129 7.83 13.76 -8.68
C LEU A 129 7.06 12.57 -8.07
N VAL A 130 7.53 11.34 -8.27
CA VAL A 130 6.98 10.14 -7.62
C VAL A 130 7.20 10.18 -6.09
N GLU A 131 8.37 10.63 -5.61
CA GLU A 131 8.62 10.85 -4.17
C GLU A 131 7.66 11.89 -3.57
N ALA A 132 7.44 13.02 -4.25
CA ALA A 132 6.49 14.03 -3.81
C ALA A 132 5.04 13.51 -3.79
N MET A 133 4.64 12.73 -4.79
CA MET A 133 3.31 12.11 -4.88
C MET A 133 3.09 11.06 -3.78
N LEU A 134 4.08 10.19 -3.51
CA LEU A 134 4.03 9.22 -2.40
C LEU A 134 4.02 9.92 -1.02
N SER A 135 4.69 11.05 -0.90
CA SER A 135 4.62 11.90 0.30
C SER A 135 3.23 12.50 0.50
N TYR A 136 2.57 12.94 -0.58
CA TYR A 136 1.18 13.40 -0.53
C TYR A 136 0.18 12.26 -0.22
N ILE A 137 0.39 11.06 -0.77
CA ILE A 137 -0.38 9.85 -0.41
C ILE A 137 -0.24 9.56 1.09
N SER A 138 0.98 9.58 1.63
CA SER A 138 1.25 9.43 3.08
C SER A 138 0.48 10.46 3.92
N ILE A 139 0.52 11.74 3.55
CA ILE A 139 -0.24 12.80 4.23
C ILE A 139 -1.75 12.52 4.17
N CYS A 140 -2.28 12.03 3.06
CA CYS A 140 -3.69 11.65 2.94
C CYS A 140 -4.04 10.44 3.81
N SER A 141 -3.20 9.41 3.84
CA SER A 141 -3.36 8.21 4.68
C SER A 141 -3.27 8.47 6.19
N SER A 142 -2.73 9.63 6.61
CA SER A 142 -2.77 10.06 8.02
C SER A 142 -4.08 10.73 8.47
N ARG A 143 -5.02 11.01 7.55
CA ARG A 143 -6.33 11.58 7.89
C ARG A 143 -7.16 10.53 8.65
N THR A 144 -7.42 10.78 9.94
CA THR A 144 -8.39 9.99 10.71
C THR A 144 -9.77 10.11 10.06
N PRO A 145 -10.50 9.00 9.82
CA PRO A 145 -11.88 9.08 9.35
C PRO A 145 -12.71 9.85 10.38
N ALA A 146 -13.39 10.92 9.95
CA ALA A 146 -14.30 11.66 10.81
C ALA A 146 -15.43 10.72 11.28
N GLY A 147 -15.80 10.79 12.57
CA GLY A 147 -16.79 9.91 13.17
C GLY A 147 -18.20 10.13 12.63
N GLY A 148 -18.50 9.45 11.52
CA GLY A 148 -19.80 9.39 10.85
C GLY A 148 -20.05 7.98 10.35
N ASP A 149 -21.32 7.60 10.26
CA ASP A 149 -21.72 6.19 10.11
C ASP A 149 -21.29 5.61 8.75
N GLY A 150 -20.81 4.36 8.76
CA GLY A 150 -20.12 3.72 7.64
C GLY A 150 -21.08 3.18 6.58
N ALA A 151 -21.64 4.06 5.75
CA ALA A 151 -22.76 3.70 4.86
C ALA A 151 -22.58 4.01 3.36
N ASP A 152 -21.58 4.78 2.94
CA ASP A 152 -21.38 5.09 1.50
C ASP A 152 -19.89 5.28 1.12
N SER A 153 -19.15 4.16 1.08
CA SER A 153 -17.83 4.09 0.42
C SER A 153 -18.01 4.35 -1.08
N GLY A 154 -17.88 5.63 -1.45
CA GLY A 154 -18.29 6.15 -2.75
C GLY A 154 -17.88 5.26 -3.93
N ARG A 155 -18.86 4.91 -4.76
CA ARG A 155 -18.68 4.10 -5.97
C ARG A 155 -18.47 4.98 -7.19
N LEU A 156 -17.62 4.52 -8.09
CA LEU A 156 -17.39 5.14 -9.39
C LEU A 156 -18.64 5.04 -10.26
N LEU A 157 -19.02 6.14 -10.91
CA LEU A 157 -20.15 6.19 -11.82
C LEU A 157 -19.91 5.28 -13.05
N PRO A 158 -20.96 4.74 -13.71
CA PRO A 158 -20.79 3.91 -14.90
C PRO A 158 -20.03 4.62 -16.06
N ALA A 159 -20.12 5.95 -16.13
CA ALA A 159 -19.37 6.78 -17.07
C ALA A 159 -17.85 6.91 -16.77
N PHE A 160 -17.34 6.26 -15.71
CA PHE A 160 -15.91 6.20 -15.40
C PHE A 160 -15.06 5.67 -16.57
N GLU A 161 -15.57 4.69 -17.33
CA GLU A 161 -14.89 4.17 -18.52
C GLU A 161 -14.59 5.26 -19.56
N GLU A 162 -15.51 6.20 -19.76
CA GLU A 162 -15.31 7.32 -20.68
C GLU A 162 -14.23 8.29 -20.18
N LEU A 163 -14.07 8.43 -18.85
CA LEU A 163 -12.98 9.22 -18.28
C LEU A 163 -11.62 8.51 -18.41
N VAL A 164 -11.59 7.18 -18.34
CA VAL A 164 -10.38 6.40 -18.65
C VAL A 164 -9.99 6.60 -20.12
N LYS A 165 -10.95 6.66 -21.05
CA LYS A 165 -10.71 6.98 -22.47
C LYS A 165 -10.20 8.43 -22.65
N VAL A 166 -10.82 9.41 -21.99
CA VAL A 166 -10.42 10.83 -21.98
C VAL A 166 -8.95 11.00 -21.63
N TRP A 167 -8.47 10.40 -20.53
CA TRP A 167 -7.06 10.46 -20.14
C TRP A 167 -6.13 9.64 -21.05
N SER A 168 -6.61 8.49 -21.54
CA SER A 168 -5.78 7.59 -22.38
C SER A 168 -5.51 8.12 -23.79
N VAL A 169 -6.28 9.10 -24.28
CA VAL A 169 -6.33 9.49 -25.71
C VAL A 169 -4.96 9.90 -26.29
N ARG A 170 -4.03 10.42 -25.47
CA ARG A 170 -2.67 10.80 -25.90
C ARG A 170 -1.75 9.61 -26.17
N HIS A 171 -1.90 8.53 -25.39
CA HIS A 171 -1.01 7.37 -25.36
C HIS A 171 -1.65 6.09 -25.96
N SER A 172 -2.94 6.18 -26.33
CA SER A 172 -3.74 5.13 -26.95
C SER A 172 -3.36 4.89 -28.42
N ARG A 173 -2.28 4.13 -28.62
CA ARG A 173 -1.96 3.49 -29.91
C ARG A 173 -2.40 2.02 -29.83
N ASP A 174 -3.65 1.77 -30.22
CA ASP A 174 -4.34 0.46 -30.24
C ASP A 174 -4.39 -0.33 -28.92
N ARG A 175 -3.94 0.24 -27.80
CA ARG A 175 -3.97 -0.39 -26.46
C ARG A 175 -5.28 -0.10 -25.74
N CYS A 176 -5.70 -1.04 -24.89
CA CYS A 176 -6.87 -0.87 -24.02
C CYS A 176 -6.69 0.39 -23.13
N PRO A 177 -7.67 1.30 -23.02
CA PRO A 177 -7.57 2.49 -22.18
C PRO A 177 -7.16 2.20 -20.73
N PHE A 178 -7.69 1.14 -20.11
CA PHE A 178 -7.27 0.75 -18.75
C PHE A 178 -5.81 0.29 -18.67
N GLN A 179 -5.21 -0.24 -19.74
CA GLN A 179 -3.78 -0.59 -19.79
C GLN A 179 -2.90 0.64 -20.06
N VAL A 180 -3.47 1.71 -20.62
CA VAL A 180 -2.78 3.00 -20.81
C VAL A 180 -2.83 3.81 -19.50
N LEU A 181 -4.00 3.94 -18.88
CA LEU A 181 -4.13 4.67 -17.62
C LEU A 181 -3.56 3.92 -16.43
N PHE A 182 -3.63 2.58 -16.41
CA PHE A 182 -3.07 1.73 -15.35
C PHE A 182 -2.07 0.70 -15.94
N PRO A 183 -0.86 1.14 -16.33
CA PRO A 183 0.13 0.28 -16.99
C PRO A 183 0.84 -0.69 -16.03
N LEU A 184 0.98 -0.34 -14.75
CA LEU A 184 1.66 -1.13 -13.71
C LEU A 184 0.68 -1.91 -12.82
N ALA A 185 -0.63 -1.81 -13.05
CA ALA A 185 -1.63 -2.64 -12.41
C ALA A 185 -1.56 -4.10 -12.91
N GLY A 186 -1.92 -5.04 -12.04
CA GLY A 186 -2.18 -6.43 -12.46
C GLY A 186 -3.40 -6.51 -13.39
N GLU A 187 -3.46 -7.54 -14.23
CA GLU A 187 -4.61 -7.72 -15.15
C GLU A 187 -5.93 -7.85 -14.39
N GLU A 188 -5.93 -8.61 -13.28
CA GLU A 188 -7.08 -8.75 -12.38
C GLU A 188 -7.57 -7.39 -11.85
N ALA A 189 -6.67 -6.49 -11.46
CA ALA A 189 -7.03 -5.17 -10.97
C ALA A 189 -7.62 -4.28 -12.08
N ARG A 190 -7.13 -4.38 -13.32
CA ARG A 190 -7.77 -3.75 -14.48
C ARG A 190 -9.16 -4.33 -14.75
N ARG A 191 -9.34 -5.66 -14.67
CA ARG A 191 -10.65 -6.32 -14.82
C ARG A 191 -11.64 -5.90 -13.73
N GLU A 192 -11.18 -5.61 -12.51
CA GLU A 192 -12.05 -5.08 -11.45
C GLU A 192 -12.44 -3.62 -11.71
N LEU A 193 -11.50 -2.77 -12.14
CA LEU A 193 -11.80 -1.38 -12.55
C LEU A 193 -12.73 -1.27 -13.77
N MET A 194 -12.78 -2.30 -14.62
CA MET A 194 -13.74 -2.41 -15.73
C MET A 194 -15.17 -2.77 -15.28
N LYS A 195 -15.38 -3.23 -14.02
CA LYS A 195 -16.72 -3.49 -13.50
C LYS A 195 -17.35 -2.19 -13.01
N GLY A 196 -18.47 -1.82 -13.61
CA GLY A 196 -19.23 -0.63 -13.21
C GLY A 196 -19.62 -0.67 -11.73
N GLY A 197 -19.41 0.44 -11.01
CA GLY A 197 -19.70 0.53 -9.57
C GLY A 197 -18.60 0.02 -8.63
N CYS A 198 -17.37 -0.15 -9.13
CA CYS A 198 -16.15 -0.29 -8.33
C CYS A 198 -15.98 0.86 -7.32
N SER A 199 -15.37 0.62 -6.15
CA SER A 199 -15.21 1.65 -5.10
C SER A 199 -14.03 2.58 -5.37
N ILE A 200 -14.17 3.84 -4.91
CA ILE A 200 -13.07 4.82 -4.91
C ILE A 200 -11.92 4.35 -4.02
N GLU A 201 -12.20 3.56 -2.98
CA GLU A 201 -11.19 2.93 -2.11
C GLU A 201 -10.34 1.89 -2.86
N TYR A 202 -10.94 1.08 -3.74
CA TYR A 202 -10.22 0.13 -4.58
C TYR A 202 -9.35 0.86 -5.62
N LEU A 203 -9.90 1.87 -6.29
CA LEU A 203 -9.13 2.73 -7.20
C LEU A 203 -7.95 3.41 -6.48
N ALA A 204 -8.15 3.92 -5.27
CA ALA A 204 -7.07 4.43 -4.44
C ALA A 204 -6.00 3.35 -4.17
N GLY A 205 -6.41 2.11 -3.88
CA GLY A 205 -5.50 0.97 -3.73
C GLY A 205 -4.66 0.68 -4.98
N VAL A 206 -5.26 0.74 -6.17
CA VAL A 206 -4.55 0.60 -7.45
C VAL A 206 -3.54 1.74 -7.63
N VAL A 207 -3.92 2.98 -7.34
CA VAL A 207 -3.04 4.15 -7.48
C VAL A 207 -1.83 4.09 -6.55
N VAL A 208 -2.00 3.65 -5.30
CA VAL A 208 -0.84 3.42 -4.42
C VAL A 208 0.03 2.28 -4.95
N ALA A 209 -0.56 1.20 -5.48
CA ALA A 209 0.20 0.07 -6.02
C ALA A 209 1.07 0.48 -7.22
N GLU A 210 0.51 1.25 -8.16
CA GLU A 210 1.26 1.74 -9.32
C GLU A 210 2.33 2.76 -8.92
N ALA A 211 2.02 3.73 -8.05
CA ALA A 211 3.00 4.70 -7.57
C ALA A 211 4.16 4.02 -6.82
N PHE A 212 3.86 2.98 -6.04
CA PHE A 212 4.84 2.17 -5.31
C PHE A 212 5.72 1.33 -6.25
N LEU A 213 5.14 0.67 -7.25
CA LEU A 213 5.89 -0.10 -8.24
C LEU A 213 6.73 0.81 -9.16
N LEU A 214 6.20 1.95 -9.59
CA LEU A 214 6.93 2.94 -10.40
C LEU A 214 8.16 3.45 -9.63
N ARG A 215 8.00 3.71 -8.32
CA ARG A 215 9.11 4.08 -7.42
C ARG A 215 10.19 2.99 -7.34
N LEU A 216 9.81 1.74 -7.13
CA LEU A 216 10.78 0.63 -7.13
C LEU A 216 11.51 0.51 -8.48
N CYS A 217 10.78 0.61 -9.59
CA CYS A 217 11.34 0.53 -10.94
C CYS A 217 12.34 1.67 -11.21
N LEU A 218 11.98 2.92 -10.90
CA LEU A 218 12.85 4.08 -11.08
C LEU A 218 14.12 3.99 -10.23
N LYS A 219 14.03 3.50 -8.98
CA LYS A 219 15.21 3.26 -8.14
C LYS A 219 16.15 2.23 -8.76
N VAL A 220 15.65 1.08 -9.21
CA VAL A 220 16.49 0.05 -9.86
C VAL A 220 17.12 0.59 -11.15
N GLN A 221 16.35 1.31 -11.98
CA GLN A 221 16.84 1.95 -13.20
C GLN A 221 17.94 3.00 -12.95
N ASN A 222 17.92 3.69 -11.81
CA ASN A 222 18.85 4.78 -11.49
C ASN A 222 20.07 4.32 -10.65
N ALA A 223 20.09 3.06 -10.18
CA ALA A 223 21.13 2.50 -9.31
C ALA A 223 22.44 2.10 -10.03
N THR A 224 22.84 2.85 -11.07
CA THR A 224 24.02 2.54 -11.89
C THR A 224 25.31 2.55 -11.05
N GLY A 225 25.92 1.36 -10.87
CA GLY A 225 27.15 1.17 -10.10
C GLY A 225 26.93 0.79 -8.62
N VAL A 226 25.69 0.70 -8.14
CA VAL A 226 25.39 0.23 -6.78
C VAL A 226 25.46 -1.31 -6.73
N PRO A 227 26.08 -1.92 -5.71
CA PRO A 227 26.04 -3.38 -5.53
C PRO A 227 24.60 -3.90 -5.38
N ARG A 228 24.22 -4.89 -6.18
CA ARG A 228 22.83 -5.40 -6.23
C ARG A 228 22.28 -5.85 -4.86
N ALA A 229 23.12 -6.40 -3.98
CA ALA A 229 22.73 -6.78 -2.63
C ALA A 229 22.50 -5.58 -1.68
N GLU A 230 23.20 -4.47 -1.90
CA GLU A 230 23.00 -3.21 -1.18
C GLU A 230 21.71 -2.53 -1.63
N LEU A 231 21.49 -2.47 -2.95
CA LEU A 231 20.23 -2.01 -3.55
C LEU A 231 19.03 -2.83 -3.05
N GLN A 232 19.12 -4.16 -3.03
CA GLN A 232 18.05 -5.03 -2.50
C GLN A 232 17.74 -4.71 -1.03
N LYS A 233 18.76 -4.42 -0.22
CA LYS A 233 18.61 -4.04 1.19
C LYS A 233 17.96 -2.66 1.34
N GLU A 234 18.37 -1.66 0.56
CA GLU A 234 17.74 -0.33 0.55
C GLU A 234 16.25 -0.44 0.18
N LEU A 235 15.95 -1.10 -0.94
CA LEU A 235 14.59 -1.27 -1.45
C LEU A 235 13.70 -2.04 -0.47
N ARG A 236 14.22 -3.09 0.18
CA ARG A 236 13.51 -3.83 1.24
C ARG A 236 13.19 -2.94 2.44
N ILE A 237 14.17 -2.17 2.94
CA ILE A 237 13.95 -1.26 4.07
C ILE A 237 12.88 -0.22 3.70
N TRP A 238 13.01 0.41 2.52
CA TRP A 238 12.05 1.39 2.04
C TRP A 238 10.63 0.81 1.87
N ALA A 239 10.51 -0.38 1.28
CA ALA A 239 9.22 -1.06 1.08
C ALA A 239 8.53 -1.37 2.42
N VAL A 240 9.26 -1.99 3.36
CA VAL A 240 8.78 -2.34 4.70
C VAL A 240 8.38 -1.08 5.50
N SER A 241 9.11 0.01 5.38
CA SER A 241 8.77 1.28 6.04
C SER A 241 7.59 2.02 5.39
N SER A 242 7.34 1.83 4.10
CA SER A 242 6.31 2.61 3.37
C SER A 242 4.92 1.99 3.42
N ILE A 243 4.80 0.65 3.34
CA ILE A 243 3.52 -0.07 3.41
C ILE A 243 2.65 0.32 4.64
N PRO A 244 3.16 0.38 5.89
CA PRO A 244 2.37 0.74 7.07
C PRO A 244 2.04 2.24 7.18
N VAL A 245 2.62 3.07 6.33
CA VAL A 245 2.31 4.51 6.23
C VAL A 245 1.10 4.73 5.32
N PHE A 246 0.97 3.98 4.22
CA PHE A 246 -0.17 4.12 3.30
C PHE A 246 -1.47 3.51 3.84
N ARG A 247 -1.39 2.48 4.69
CA ARG A 247 -2.53 1.87 5.44
C ARG A 247 -3.71 1.38 4.59
N ASN A 248 -3.55 1.25 3.27
CA ASN A 248 -4.60 0.86 2.35
C ASN A 248 -4.61 -0.67 2.16
N GLN A 249 -5.74 -1.31 2.52
CA GLN A 249 -5.88 -2.77 2.45
C GLN A 249 -5.97 -3.29 1.00
N HIS A 250 -6.65 -2.56 0.11
CA HIS A 250 -6.73 -2.91 -1.31
C HIS A 250 -5.35 -2.87 -1.98
N PHE A 251 -4.52 -1.86 -1.70
CA PHE A 251 -3.13 -1.77 -2.14
C PHE A 251 -2.33 -3.03 -1.78
N PHE A 252 -2.43 -3.47 -0.53
CA PHE A 252 -1.74 -4.68 -0.05
C PHE A 252 -2.25 -5.93 -0.78
N GLY A 253 -3.58 -6.09 -0.92
CA GLY A 253 -4.19 -7.19 -1.69
C GLY A 253 -3.79 -7.18 -3.18
N ILE A 254 -3.70 -6.00 -3.80
CA ILE A 254 -3.31 -5.83 -5.21
C ILE A 254 -1.84 -6.24 -5.41
N LEU A 255 -0.92 -5.86 -4.52
CA LEU A 255 0.47 -6.31 -4.59
C LEU A 255 0.59 -7.84 -4.43
N LEU A 256 -0.20 -8.43 -3.53
CA LEU A 256 -0.27 -9.90 -3.40
C LEU A 256 -0.75 -10.54 -4.71
N ASN A 257 -1.86 -10.08 -5.27
CA ASN A 257 -2.41 -10.65 -6.50
C ASN A 257 -1.49 -10.46 -7.73
N MET A 258 -0.63 -9.44 -7.76
CA MET A 258 0.43 -9.35 -8.78
C MET A 258 1.53 -10.42 -8.60
N LEU A 259 1.88 -10.80 -7.38
CA LEU A 259 2.82 -11.91 -7.14
C LEU A 259 2.23 -13.29 -7.44
N LEU A 260 0.91 -13.46 -7.35
CA LEU A 260 0.21 -14.66 -7.83
C LEU A 260 0.26 -14.76 -9.37
N ASN A 261 -0.05 -13.65 -10.04
CA ASN A 261 -0.22 -13.57 -11.49
C ASN A 261 1.06 -13.07 -12.20
N ARG A 262 2.19 -13.72 -11.94
CA ARG A 262 3.49 -13.45 -12.58
C ARG A 262 3.45 -13.64 -14.11
N PRO A 263 4.29 -12.94 -14.90
CA PRO A 263 5.28 -11.94 -14.50
C PRO A 263 4.65 -10.63 -14.03
N LEU A 264 5.41 -9.83 -13.29
CA LEU A 264 4.97 -8.50 -12.85
C LEU A 264 4.78 -7.57 -14.06
N PRO A 265 3.83 -6.62 -14.02
CA PRO A 265 3.56 -5.66 -15.10
C PRO A 265 4.64 -4.55 -15.25
N VAL A 266 5.90 -4.87 -14.98
CA VAL A 266 7.05 -3.94 -14.98
C VAL A 266 8.01 -4.13 -16.17
N TYR A 267 7.74 -5.09 -17.05
CA TYR A 267 8.54 -5.48 -18.22
C TYR A 267 8.82 -4.35 -19.24
N SER A 268 8.08 -3.25 -19.17
CA SER A 268 8.26 -2.02 -19.95
C SER A 268 9.34 -1.09 -19.37
N LEU A 269 9.69 -1.26 -18.10
CA LEU A 269 10.66 -0.46 -17.35
C LEU A 269 11.91 -1.26 -16.98
N LEU A 270 11.78 -2.55 -16.68
CA LEU A 270 12.82 -3.38 -16.09
C LEU A 270 13.25 -4.54 -16.98
N SER A 271 14.49 -4.99 -16.82
CA SER A 271 14.94 -6.28 -17.35
C SER A 271 14.31 -7.43 -16.56
N ALA A 272 14.34 -8.66 -17.09
CA ALA A 272 13.87 -9.85 -16.36
C ALA A 272 14.66 -10.08 -15.05
N ASP A 273 15.97 -9.80 -15.04
CA ASP A 273 16.77 -9.86 -13.82
C ASP A 273 16.35 -8.80 -12.80
N ASP A 274 15.96 -7.62 -13.24
CA ASP A 274 15.50 -6.53 -12.37
C ASP A 274 14.06 -6.74 -11.87
N GLU A 275 13.21 -7.40 -12.65
CA GLU A 275 11.91 -7.89 -12.19
C GLU A 275 12.06 -8.91 -11.05
N ILE A 276 13.05 -9.81 -11.14
CA ILE A 276 13.35 -10.77 -10.05
C ILE A 276 13.79 -10.01 -8.78
N LEU A 277 14.58 -8.93 -8.91
CA LEU A 277 14.96 -8.08 -7.77
C LEU A 277 13.73 -7.44 -7.10
N VAL A 278 12.83 -6.85 -7.89
CA VAL A 278 11.59 -6.25 -7.37
C VAL A 278 10.68 -7.33 -6.75
N SER A 279 10.57 -8.50 -7.37
CA SER A 279 9.83 -9.65 -6.82
C SER A 279 10.39 -10.12 -5.47
N ASP A 280 11.72 -10.21 -5.35
CA ASP A 280 12.39 -10.62 -4.11
C ASP A 280 12.21 -9.56 -3.00
N VAL A 281 12.21 -8.27 -3.33
CA VAL A 281 11.87 -7.17 -2.39
C VAL A 281 10.39 -7.25 -1.94
N LEU A 282 9.46 -7.51 -2.86
CA LEU A 282 8.04 -7.64 -2.55
C LEU A 282 7.75 -8.86 -1.67
N TYR A 283 8.36 -10.02 -1.93
CA TYR A 283 8.26 -11.19 -1.05
C TYR A 283 8.74 -10.88 0.37
N ASP A 284 9.91 -10.27 0.51
CA ASP A 284 10.46 -9.89 1.82
C ASP A 284 9.56 -8.88 2.56
N ALA A 285 8.92 -7.94 1.84
CA ALA A 285 8.06 -6.92 2.42
C ALA A 285 6.63 -7.39 2.75
N LEU A 286 6.08 -8.38 2.02
CA LEU A 286 4.69 -8.85 2.15
C LEU A 286 4.56 -10.14 2.97
N ILE A 287 5.62 -10.95 3.07
CA ILE A 287 5.62 -12.19 3.85
C ILE A 287 6.17 -11.95 5.26
N LEU A 288 7.39 -11.39 5.38
CA LEU A 288 8.14 -11.34 6.65
C LEU A 288 7.64 -10.31 7.67
N VAL A 289 6.63 -9.50 7.33
CA VAL A 289 6.14 -8.39 8.16
C VAL A 289 4.64 -8.49 8.34
N ASP A 290 4.19 -8.48 9.59
CA ASP A 290 2.78 -8.44 9.96
C ASP A 290 2.31 -7.00 10.21
N TYR A 291 1.55 -6.45 9.27
CA TYR A 291 1.05 -5.08 9.34
C TYR A 291 -0.26 -5.00 10.13
N SER A 292 -0.30 -4.14 11.15
CA SER A 292 -1.47 -3.95 12.02
C SER A 292 -2.74 -3.47 11.29
N PHE A 293 -2.61 -2.73 10.18
CA PHE A 293 -3.78 -2.30 9.38
C PHE A 293 -4.45 -3.45 8.58
N ILE A 294 -3.80 -4.61 8.49
CA ILE A 294 -4.40 -5.88 8.03
C ILE A 294 -4.91 -6.69 9.24
N ASN A 295 -4.11 -6.71 10.32
CA ASN A 295 -4.38 -7.44 11.55
C ASN A 295 -5.13 -6.57 12.58
N ASN A 296 -6.37 -6.15 12.29
CA ASN A 296 -7.21 -5.46 13.27
C ASN A 296 -7.50 -6.38 14.47
N GLU A 297 -6.98 -6.03 15.65
CA GLU A 297 -7.13 -6.80 16.91
C GLU A 297 -8.54 -6.74 17.52
N ALA A 298 -9.47 -6.03 16.87
CA ALA A 298 -10.83 -5.77 17.31
C ALA A 298 -11.75 -7.01 17.21
N GLY A 299 -11.53 -7.99 18.09
CA GLY A 299 -12.40 -9.15 18.29
C GLY A 299 -12.25 -10.23 17.22
N VAL A 300 -11.48 -11.28 17.53
CA VAL A 300 -11.31 -12.46 16.65
C VAL A 300 -12.54 -13.40 16.71
N ASP A 301 -13.71 -12.81 16.90
CA ASP A 301 -15.01 -13.44 17.13
C ASP A 301 -15.98 -13.20 15.95
N GLN A 302 -15.64 -12.27 15.06
CA GLN A 302 -16.38 -12.01 13.82
C GLN A 302 -15.40 -11.87 12.65
N ALA A 303 -15.06 -13.00 12.02
CA ALA A 303 -14.12 -13.07 10.91
C ALA A 303 -14.72 -12.42 9.65
N ASP A 304 -14.38 -11.15 9.39
CA ASP A 304 -14.86 -10.39 8.24
C ASP A 304 -14.40 -11.01 6.92
N SER A 305 -15.36 -11.46 6.11
CA SER A 305 -15.12 -12.10 4.83
C SER A 305 -14.37 -11.22 3.81
N SER A 306 -14.25 -9.91 4.04
CA SER A 306 -13.46 -8.99 3.21
C SER A 306 -11.96 -9.32 3.21
N LEU A 307 -11.42 -9.85 4.32
CA LEU A 307 -9.99 -10.13 4.48
C LEU A 307 -9.56 -11.51 3.98
N VAL A 308 -10.52 -12.41 3.74
CA VAL A 308 -10.24 -13.80 3.29
C VAL A 308 -9.41 -13.84 2.00
N PRO A 309 -9.70 -13.06 0.94
CA PRO A 309 -8.87 -13.06 -0.27
C PRO A 309 -7.43 -12.61 -0.03
N ILE A 310 -7.22 -11.62 0.86
CA ILE A 310 -5.88 -11.12 1.23
C ILE A 310 -5.09 -12.23 1.94
N PHE A 311 -5.71 -12.90 2.92
CA PHE A 311 -5.06 -13.97 3.68
C PHE A 311 -4.83 -15.25 2.85
N VAL A 312 -5.77 -15.62 1.98
CA VAL A 312 -5.60 -16.73 1.01
C VAL A 312 -4.47 -16.43 0.03
N SER A 313 -4.40 -15.21 -0.52
CA SER A 313 -3.31 -14.81 -1.42
C SER A 313 -1.97 -14.83 -0.71
N ARG A 314 -1.86 -14.24 0.50
CA ARG A 314 -0.62 -14.27 1.31
C ARG A 314 -0.17 -15.69 1.65
N LEU A 315 -1.10 -16.61 1.91
CA LEU A 315 -0.82 -18.04 2.13
C LEU A 315 -0.18 -18.70 0.87
N ILE A 316 -0.78 -18.54 -0.30
CA ILE A 316 -0.27 -19.11 -1.56
C ILE A 316 1.11 -18.52 -1.91
N ILE A 317 1.24 -17.19 -1.84
CA ILE A 317 2.48 -16.43 -2.10
C ILE A 317 3.61 -16.88 -1.16
N THR A 318 3.30 -17.14 0.11
CA THR A 318 4.28 -17.67 1.07
C THR A 318 4.76 -19.06 0.68
N HIS A 319 3.85 -19.97 0.32
CA HIS A 319 4.20 -21.32 -0.15
C HIS A 319 5.09 -21.26 -1.41
N ASP A 320 4.74 -20.41 -2.36
CA ASP A 320 5.49 -20.18 -3.60
C ASP A 320 6.91 -19.66 -3.32
N ALA A 321 7.03 -18.62 -2.48
CA ALA A 321 8.32 -18.02 -2.11
C ALA A 321 9.23 -19.03 -1.36
N ILE A 322 8.65 -19.89 -0.53
CA ILE A 322 9.38 -20.98 0.15
C ILE A 322 9.93 -21.98 -0.88
N ASN A 323 9.10 -22.42 -1.84
CA ASN A 323 9.52 -23.40 -2.84
C ASN A 323 10.49 -22.80 -3.87
N GLU A 324 10.38 -21.49 -4.17
CA GLU A 324 11.38 -20.74 -4.95
C GLU A 324 12.71 -20.65 -4.20
N ALA A 325 12.72 -20.20 -2.93
CA ALA A 325 13.92 -20.09 -2.10
C ALA A 325 14.64 -21.44 -1.95
N ARG A 326 13.90 -22.52 -1.66
CA ARG A 326 14.44 -23.90 -1.67
C ARG A 326 15.09 -24.28 -2.99
N SER A 327 14.48 -23.94 -4.12
CA SER A 327 15.04 -24.23 -5.45
C SER A 327 16.26 -23.38 -5.82
N LYS A 328 16.39 -22.17 -5.25
CA LYS A 328 17.59 -21.33 -5.29
C LYS A 328 18.69 -21.79 -4.30
N GLY A 329 18.42 -22.78 -3.46
CA GLY A 329 19.32 -23.27 -2.39
C GLY A 329 19.28 -22.43 -1.10
N ASP A 330 18.48 -21.37 -1.03
CA ASP A 330 18.38 -20.47 0.11
C ASP A 330 17.42 -21.03 1.18
N GLN A 331 17.94 -22.00 1.94
CA GLN A 331 17.21 -22.61 3.05
C GLN A 331 16.95 -21.61 4.20
N GLY A 332 17.83 -20.62 4.40
CA GLY A 332 17.67 -19.60 5.44
C GLY A 332 16.44 -18.73 5.22
N ARG A 333 16.22 -18.28 3.98
CA ARG A 333 15.03 -17.51 3.60
C ARG A 333 13.77 -18.37 3.52
N ALA A 334 13.88 -19.62 3.08
CA ALA A 334 12.77 -20.59 3.13
C ALA A 334 12.29 -20.85 4.57
N ILE A 335 13.20 -21.02 5.53
CA ILE A 335 12.89 -21.12 6.97
C ILE A 335 12.29 -19.81 7.48
N SER A 336 12.86 -18.66 7.10
CA SER A 336 12.37 -17.33 7.51
C SER A 336 10.92 -17.08 7.10
N PHE A 337 10.55 -17.37 5.83
CA PHE A 337 9.17 -17.28 5.36
C PHE A 337 8.24 -18.29 6.08
N THR A 338 8.71 -19.53 6.31
CA THR A 338 7.93 -20.56 7.02
C THR A 338 7.61 -20.13 8.44
N ASN A 339 8.61 -19.58 9.15
CA ASN A 339 8.47 -19.13 10.53
C ASN A 339 7.55 -17.91 10.63
N ALA A 340 7.82 -16.86 9.84
CA ALA A 340 7.04 -15.62 9.86
C ALA A 340 5.54 -15.89 9.61
N PHE A 341 5.21 -16.75 8.64
CA PHE A 341 3.82 -17.15 8.41
C PHE A 341 3.23 -17.95 9.59
N SER A 342 3.99 -18.91 10.14
CA SER A 342 3.52 -19.77 11.24
C SER A 342 3.30 -19.01 12.55
N THR A 343 3.99 -17.87 12.75
CA THR A 343 3.81 -16.95 13.89
C THR A 343 2.78 -15.86 13.65
N SER A 344 2.39 -15.60 12.39
CA SER A 344 1.42 -14.57 12.04
C SER A 344 -0.01 -14.92 12.48
N ASN A 345 -0.91 -13.94 12.41
CA ASN A 345 -2.35 -14.17 12.61
C ASN A 345 -3.02 -14.95 11.46
N VAL A 346 -2.36 -15.13 10.31
CA VAL A 346 -2.97 -15.68 9.09
C VAL A 346 -3.48 -17.13 9.26
N PRO A 347 -2.74 -18.08 9.86
CA PRO A 347 -3.25 -19.44 10.09
C PRO A 347 -4.46 -19.43 11.03
N ILE A 348 -4.37 -18.69 12.13
CA ILE A 348 -5.43 -18.62 13.16
C ILE A 348 -6.72 -18.05 12.57
N TYR A 349 -6.60 -16.98 11.78
CA TYR A 349 -7.72 -16.35 11.08
C TYR A 349 -8.38 -17.33 10.10
N LEU A 350 -7.61 -17.93 9.19
CA LEU A 350 -8.15 -18.82 8.15
C LEU A 350 -8.79 -20.09 8.74
N ILE A 351 -8.21 -20.64 9.81
CA ILE A 351 -8.81 -21.76 10.55
C ILE A 351 -10.14 -21.33 11.17
N LYS A 352 -10.18 -20.21 11.90
CA LYS A 352 -11.41 -19.71 12.53
C LYS A 352 -12.52 -19.46 11.50
N TRP A 353 -12.21 -18.74 10.43
CA TRP A 353 -13.17 -18.47 9.34
C TRP A 353 -13.70 -19.76 8.72
N ALA A 354 -12.85 -20.71 8.34
CA ALA A 354 -13.31 -21.96 7.74
C ALA A 354 -14.18 -22.79 8.72
N THR A 355 -13.87 -22.78 10.02
CA THR A 355 -14.69 -23.46 11.04
C THR A 355 -16.04 -22.79 11.31
N SER A 356 -16.16 -21.46 11.14
CA SER A 356 -17.45 -20.78 11.30
C SER A 356 -18.37 -20.97 10.07
N GLN A 357 -17.81 -21.03 8.86
CA GLN A 357 -18.58 -21.28 7.63
C GLN A 357 -19.11 -22.72 7.53
N ALA A 358 -18.33 -23.73 7.94
CA ALA A 358 -18.70 -25.14 7.81
C ALA A 358 -19.65 -25.67 8.89
N GLY A 359 -19.95 -24.86 9.92
CA GLY A 359 -20.77 -25.25 11.06
C GLY A 359 -20.00 -26.06 12.12
N PHE A 360 -20.44 -25.93 13.38
CA PHE A 360 -19.85 -26.61 14.53
C PHE A 360 -20.16 -28.12 14.50
N GLY A 361 -19.24 -28.93 13.95
CA GLY A 361 -19.40 -30.38 13.97
C GLY A 361 -18.20 -31.21 13.52
N GLN A 362 -17.73 -31.05 12.29
CA GLN A 362 -17.02 -32.16 11.61
C GLN A 362 -15.86 -31.80 10.68
N LEU A 363 -15.27 -30.61 10.80
CA LEU A 363 -13.98 -30.33 10.15
C LEU A 363 -12.82 -30.98 10.92
N SER A 364 -11.91 -31.63 10.17
CA SER A 364 -10.55 -31.90 10.65
C SER A 364 -9.83 -30.58 10.94
N LYS A 365 -8.82 -30.61 11.82
CA LYS A 365 -7.85 -29.50 11.95
C LYS A 365 -6.72 -29.67 10.91
N PRO A 366 -6.05 -28.60 10.47
CA PRO A 366 -4.84 -28.74 9.67
C PRO A 366 -3.74 -29.45 10.49
N VAL A 367 -2.87 -30.20 9.80
CA VAL A 367 -1.82 -31.01 10.44
C VAL A 367 -0.73 -30.15 11.10
N ALA A 368 -0.48 -28.95 10.57
CA ALA A 368 0.42 -27.95 11.11
C ALA A 368 0.03 -26.54 10.62
N ASN A 369 0.57 -25.50 11.25
CA ASN A 369 0.38 -24.10 10.83
C ASN A 369 1.26 -23.69 9.63
N THR A 370 1.97 -24.63 8.99
CA THR A 370 2.83 -24.32 7.84
C THR A 370 2.00 -24.03 6.59
N PRO A 371 2.47 -23.18 5.65
CA PRO A 371 1.72 -22.83 4.45
C PRO A 371 1.24 -24.05 3.65
N GLN A 372 2.09 -25.07 3.48
CA GLN A 372 1.75 -26.27 2.73
C GLN A 372 0.67 -27.12 3.43
N ALA A 373 0.71 -27.24 4.76
CA ALA A 373 -0.29 -27.99 5.51
C ALA A 373 -1.65 -27.28 5.52
N LEU A 374 -1.66 -25.95 5.63
CA LEU A 374 -2.88 -25.15 5.60
C LEU A 374 -3.50 -25.09 4.20
N LEU A 375 -2.70 -24.99 3.13
CA LEU A 375 -3.20 -25.06 1.75
C LEU A 375 -3.89 -26.38 1.43
N LYS A 376 -3.25 -27.52 1.77
CA LYS A 376 -3.85 -28.85 1.61
C LYS A 376 -5.18 -28.95 2.35
N TRP A 377 -5.20 -28.53 3.60
CA TRP A 377 -6.41 -28.53 4.42
C TRP A 377 -7.53 -27.69 3.81
N LEU A 378 -7.26 -26.48 3.31
CA LEU A 378 -8.27 -25.65 2.65
C LEU A 378 -8.78 -26.27 1.33
N VAL A 379 -7.93 -26.96 0.56
CA VAL A 379 -8.37 -27.71 -0.63
C VAL A 379 -9.23 -28.92 -0.23
N ASP A 380 -8.90 -29.63 0.85
CA ASP A 380 -9.74 -30.69 1.43
C ASP A 380 -11.10 -30.16 1.92
N LEU A 381 -11.25 -28.84 2.18
CA LEU A 381 -12.53 -28.22 2.52
C LEU A 381 -13.30 -27.78 1.27
N GLU A 382 -12.63 -27.34 0.22
CA GLU A 382 -13.27 -26.97 -1.05
C GLU A 382 -13.82 -28.21 -1.79
N ASP A 383 -13.12 -29.34 -1.73
CA ASP A 383 -13.66 -30.64 -2.16
C ASP A 383 -14.90 -31.07 -1.36
N LYS A 384 -15.11 -30.51 -0.16
CA LYS A 384 -16.31 -30.71 0.69
C LYS A 384 -17.36 -29.61 0.52
N GLY A 385 -17.15 -28.67 -0.41
CA GLY A 385 -18.10 -27.61 -0.78
C GLY A 385 -17.86 -26.23 -0.18
N LEU A 386 -16.84 -26.03 0.67
CA LEU A 386 -16.48 -24.70 1.16
C LEU A 386 -15.74 -23.91 0.06
N LYS A 387 -16.37 -22.89 -0.53
CA LYS A 387 -15.72 -22.05 -1.54
C LYS A 387 -14.65 -21.15 -0.88
N VAL A 388 -13.38 -21.56 -0.97
CA VAL A 388 -12.22 -20.83 -0.42
C VAL A 388 -11.48 -20.09 -1.52
N PHE A 389 -11.30 -20.73 -2.67
CA PHE A 389 -10.48 -20.27 -3.79
C PHE A 389 -11.32 -19.84 -5.01
N GLY A 390 -12.62 -20.15 -5.01
CA GLY A 390 -13.56 -19.72 -6.04
C GLY A 390 -13.24 -20.37 -7.39
N GLU A 391 -12.99 -19.54 -8.42
CA GLU A 391 -12.62 -20.04 -9.76
C GLU A 391 -11.18 -20.60 -9.80
N ASN A 392 -10.32 -20.21 -8.84
CA ASN A 392 -8.90 -20.55 -8.81
C ASN A 392 -8.59 -21.92 -8.14
N GLY A 393 -9.58 -22.60 -7.56
CA GLY A 393 -9.39 -23.85 -6.80
C GLY A 393 -8.72 -24.97 -7.60
N SER A 394 -9.14 -25.16 -8.85
CA SER A 394 -8.59 -26.17 -9.76
C SER A 394 -7.11 -25.93 -10.08
N TRP A 395 -6.72 -24.66 -10.27
CA TRP A 395 -5.34 -24.23 -10.48
C TRP A 395 -4.47 -24.49 -9.24
N ILE A 396 -4.93 -24.09 -8.05
CA ILE A 396 -4.20 -24.31 -6.78
C ILE A 396 -4.01 -25.81 -6.51
N LYS A 397 -5.05 -26.61 -6.72
CA LYS A 397 -4.98 -28.08 -6.59
C LYS A 397 -3.95 -28.69 -7.54
N GLY A 398 -3.91 -28.24 -8.80
CA GLY A 398 -2.89 -28.65 -9.77
C GLY A 398 -1.47 -28.27 -9.34
N ARG A 399 -1.27 -27.07 -8.78
CA ARG A 399 0.05 -26.61 -8.29
C ARG A 399 0.54 -27.44 -7.09
N LEU A 400 -0.33 -27.73 -6.12
CA LEU A 400 0.02 -28.55 -4.97
C LEU A 400 0.46 -29.97 -5.37
N ILE A 401 -0.26 -30.61 -6.31
CA ILE A 401 0.11 -31.94 -6.84
C ILE A 401 1.47 -31.90 -7.54
N TYR A 402 1.75 -30.85 -8.32
CA TYR A 402 3.05 -30.68 -8.98
C TYR A 402 4.20 -30.52 -7.97
N ASP A 403 4.01 -29.69 -6.94
CA ASP A 403 5.03 -29.49 -5.90
C ASP A 403 5.22 -30.72 -5.00
N GLU A 404 4.19 -31.55 -4.78
CA GLU A 404 4.35 -32.86 -4.13
C GLU A 404 5.22 -33.81 -4.95
N VAL A 405 4.97 -33.91 -6.27
CA VAL A 405 5.80 -34.73 -7.16
C VAL A 405 7.23 -34.21 -7.19
N LYS A 406 7.43 -32.89 -7.40
CA LYS A 406 8.74 -32.23 -7.43
C LYS A 406 9.54 -32.47 -6.14
N ASN A 407 8.92 -32.28 -4.98
CA ASN A 407 9.58 -32.47 -3.68
C ASN A 407 9.79 -33.95 -3.36
N GLY A 408 8.90 -34.85 -3.80
CA GLY A 408 9.05 -36.31 -3.66
C GLY A 408 10.22 -36.88 -4.48
N TYR A 409 10.43 -36.37 -5.69
CA TYR A 409 11.63 -36.66 -6.49
C TYR A 409 12.89 -36.03 -5.88
N GLY A 410 12.79 -34.80 -5.36
CA GLY A 410 13.88 -34.10 -4.66
C GLY A 410 14.40 -34.88 -3.45
N ASN A 411 13.53 -35.26 -2.51
CA ASN A 411 13.93 -36.04 -1.32
C ASN A 411 14.53 -37.40 -1.70
N ARG A 412 14.02 -38.08 -2.73
CA ARG A 412 14.61 -39.34 -3.22
C ARG A 412 16.05 -39.21 -3.70
N MET A 413 16.50 -38.00 -4.07
CA MET A 413 17.86 -37.74 -4.53
C MET A 413 18.80 -37.23 -3.42
N VAL A 414 18.27 -37.03 -2.19
CA VAL A 414 19.03 -36.59 -1.00
C VAL A 414 18.82 -37.52 0.20
N HIS A 415 18.75 -38.83 -0.06
CA HIS A 415 19.00 -39.85 0.98
C HIS A 415 20.47 -40.24 0.98
N SER A 416 21.30 -39.38 1.59
CA SER A 416 22.73 -39.59 1.83
C SER A 416 23.03 -39.46 3.32
N ASP A 417 22.71 -40.51 4.09
CA ASP A 417 23.13 -40.81 5.47
C ASP A 417 23.83 -39.68 6.26
N ALA A 418 23.09 -38.61 6.56
CA ALA A 418 23.59 -37.44 7.31
C ALA A 418 22.76 -37.13 8.57
N GLU A 419 21.66 -37.85 8.83
CA GLU A 419 20.94 -37.80 10.11
C GLU A 419 21.54 -38.78 11.13
N LEU A 420 22.84 -38.65 11.40
CA LEU A 420 23.55 -39.38 12.46
C LEU A 420 24.33 -38.42 13.36
N PHE A 421 23.68 -38.01 14.44
CA PHE A 421 24.23 -37.63 15.76
C PHE A 421 25.60 -36.90 15.78
N PHE A 422 25.60 -35.58 15.65
CA PHE A 422 26.69 -34.76 16.17
C PHE A 422 26.54 -34.57 17.69
N ILE A 423 27.03 -35.54 18.45
CA ILE A 423 27.48 -35.33 19.84
C ILE A 423 29.00 -35.23 19.80
N ASP A 424 29.54 -34.03 19.96
CA ASP A 424 30.99 -33.86 20.10
C ASP A 424 31.46 -34.45 21.43
N LYS A 425 32.40 -35.40 21.34
CA LYS A 425 33.15 -35.97 22.46
C LYS A 425 34.61 -36.16 22.06
N GLN A 426 35.39 -35.08 22.04
CA GLN A 426 36.84 -35.21 22.17
C GLN A 426 37.22 -35.69 23.59
N SER A 427 38.19 -36.61 23.66
CA SER A 427 38.51 -37.35 24.89
C SER A 427 40.03 -37.45 25.14
N GLY A 428 40.42 -37.19 26.38
CA GLY A 428 41.74 -37.39 27.02
C GLY A 428 41.71 -36.61 28.34
N GLY A 429 41.94 -37.17 29.53
CA GLY A 429 43.07 -38.03 29.96
C GLY A 429 44.11 -37.11 30.62
N GLU A 430 44.57 -37.24 31.87
CA GLU A 430 44.62 -38.34 32.86
C GLU A 430 44.76 -37.73 34.31
N VAL A 431 44.59 -38.37 35.49
CA VAL A 431 44.10 -39.70 35.97
C VAL A 431 43.85 -39.63 37.50
N MET A 432 42.89 -40.43 38.04
CA MET A 432 42.64 -40.71 39.49
C MET A 432 42.24 -39.51 40.40
N ASP A 433 41.68 -39.69 41.62
CA ASP A 433 41.47 -40.89 42.46
C ASP A 433 40.09 -40.87 43.20
N ALA A 434 39.75 -41.94 43.93
CA ALA A 434 38.39 -42.23 44.41
C ALA A 434 38.04 -41.74 45.84
N LYS A 435 36.74 -41.47 46.07
CA LYS A 435 35.94 -42.03 47.18
C LYS A 435 34.43 -41.84 47.01
N ALA A 436 33.66 -42.63 47.75
CA ALA A 436 32.19 -42.69 47.69
C ALA A 436 31.52 -41.82 48.77
N ASN A 437 30.23 -41.49 48.55
CA ASN A 437 29.13 -41.79 49.48
C ASN A 437 27.77 -41.60 48.76
N GLU A 438 26.68 -41.87 49.49
CA GLU A 438 25.33 -42.15 48.97
C GLU A 438 24.38 -40.92 48.97
N ASP A 439 23.19 -41.15 48.39
CA ASP A 439 21.90 -40.49 48.58
C ASP A 439 21.52 -39.12 47.94
N GLU A 440 20.50 -39.26 47.07
CA GLU A 440 19.23 -38.51 46.99
C GLU A 440 19.05 -37.13 46.30
N GLU A 441 17.78 -36.96 45.92
CA GLU A 441 17.03 -35.82 45.36
C GLU A 441 17.33 -35.31 43.94
N ALA A 442 16.26 -34.78 43.32
CA ALA A 442 16.22 -34.34 41.93
C ALA A 442 16.49 -32.83 41.83
N VAL A 443 17.16 -32.42 40.75
CA VAL A 443 17.39 -31.02 40.42
C VAL A 443 16.90 -30.74 39.00
N GLU A 444 16.09 -29.71 38.86
CA GLU A 444 15.46 -29.32 37.60
C GLU A 444 16.42 -28.53 36.67
N MET A 445 15.99 -28.28 35.43
CA MET A 445 16.82 -27.72 34.36
C MET A 445 17.02 -26.19 34.47
N GLU A 446 17.68 -25.71 35.53
CA GLU A 446 17.85 -24.28 35.84
C GLU A 446 19.25 -23.70 35.50
N THR A 447 19.85 -24.15 34.40
CA THR A 447 21.23 -23.77 34.01
C THR A 447 21.36 -22.48 33.18
N ALA A 448 20.25 -21.85 32.78
CA ALA A 448 20.24 -20.63 31.98
C ALA A 448 20.21 -19.33 32.83
N ASP A 449 19.22 -19.20 33.72
CA ASP A 449 19.00 -17.96 34.50
C ASP A 449 20.16 -17.64 35.44
N ASN A 450 20.82 -18.66 35.99
CA ASN A 450 22.01 -18.51 36.81
C ASN A 450 23.18 -17.82 36.07
N ALA A 451 23.32 -18.03 34.75
CA ALA A 451 24.32 -17.33 33.93
C ALA A 451 23.94 -15.86 33.68
N PHE A 452 22.66 -15.58 33.43
CA PHE A 452 22.16 -14.21 33.25
C PHE A 452 22.27 -13.38 34.54
N MET A 453 21.93 -13.98 35.68
CA MET A 453 22.07 -13.38 37.01
C MET A 453 23.54 -13.09 37.37
N ALA A 454 24.47 -13.98 37.02
CA ALA A 454 25.91 -13.75 37.21
C ALA A 454 26.41 -12.56 36.36
N ALA A 455 26.00 -12.46 35.09
CA ALA A 455 26.35 -11.34 34.23
C ALA A 455 25.80 -10.00 34.75
N ALA A 456 24.54 -9.98 35.20
CA ALA A 456 23.90 -8.78 35.77
C ALA A 456 24.58 -8.28 37.06
N GLN A 457 25.16 -9.17 37.86
CA GLN A 457 25.90 -8.81 39.08
C GLN A 457 27.29 -8.23 38.80
N SER A 458 27.88 -8.49 37.62
CA SER A 458 29.20 -7.96 37.24
C SER A 458 29.19 -6.43 37.02
N MET A 459 28.06 -5.86 36.58
CA MET A 459 27.96 -4.43 36.23
C MET A 459 27.61 -3.49 37.41
N LYS A 460 28.30 -3.60 38.55
CA LYS A 460 28.18 -2.62 39.66
C LYS A 460 29.52 -2.20 40.27
N VAL A 461 30.18 -1.24 39.63
CA VAL A 461 31.36 -0.57 40.19
C VAL A 461 30.95 0.63 41.06
N ALA A 462 31.21 0.49 42.36
CA ALA A 462 31.44 1.53 43.37
C ALA A 462 30.66 2.87 43.28
N THR A 463 29.52 2.94 43.98
CA THR A 463 29.13 4.17 44.70
C THR A 463 29.34 3.99 46.20
N ASN A 464 30.14 4.87 46.81
CA ASN A 464 30.58 4.70 48.20
C ASN A 464 29.51 5.16 49.22
N GLY A 465 28.84 4.18 49.83
CA GLY A 465 28.70 4.14 51.30
C GLY A 465 27.40 4.60 51.99
N ILE A 466 27.36 4.23 53.27
CA ILE A 466 26.52 4.77 54.37
C ILE A 466 25.07 4.24 54.52
N ARG A 467 24.99 3.14 55.28
CA ARG A 467 23.98 2.76 56.31
C ARG A 467 22.48 2.61 55.99
N LYS A 468 22.00 1.38 56.24
CA LYS A 468 20.59 0.99 56.46
C LYS A 468 19.88 1.84 57.54
N ARG A 469 18.56 2.03 57.37
CA ARG A 469 17.57 2.06 58.47
C ARG A 469 16.25 1.38 58.02
N LYS A 470 15.30 1.25 58.95
CA LYS A 470 14.13 0.35 58.91
C LYS A 470 12.84 1.15 59.17
N GLY A 471 11.76 0.88 58.44
CA GLY A 471 10.43 1.50 58.60
C GLY A 471 9.37 0.80 57.74
N CYS A 472 8.09 1.03 58.03
CA CYS A 472 6.93 0.37 57.40
C CYS A 472 6.07 1.32 56.54
N GLU A 473 5.31 0.71 55.63
CA GLU A 473 3.90 1.00 55.23
C GLU A 473 3.45 2.37 54.65
N ASN A 474 2.49 2.21 53.72
CA ASN A 474 1.40 3.07 53.25
C ASN A 474 1.63 4.36 52.40
N GLU A 475 1.03 4.27 51.19
CA GLU A 475 0.05 5.18 50.55
C GLU A 475 0.45 6.55 49.96
N ASP A 476 -0.16 6.76 48.78
CA ASP A 476 -0.48 7.98 48.02
C ASP A 476 0.57 9.01 47.55
N ALA A 477 0.66 9.05 46.21
CA ALA A 477 0.67 10.23 45.33
C ALA A 477 1.63 11.41 45.61
N THR A 478 2.55 11.67 44.67
CA THR A 478 2.55 12.94 43.90
C THR A 478 3.50 12.96 42.68
N ALA A 479 3.03 13.63 41.62
CA ALA A 479 3.76 14.34 40.56
C ALA A 479 5.21 13.94 40.19
N VAL A 480 5.38 13.20 39.08
CA VAL A 480 6.65 13.12 38.33
C VAL A 480 6.77 14.34 37.38
N LYS A 481 7.88 15.08 37.47
CA LYS A 481 8.20 16.18 36.55
C LYS A 481 8.93 15.66 35.31
N PHE A 482 8.40 15.93 34.12
CA PHE A 482 9.11 15.67 32.86
C PHE A 482 10.25 16.68 32.66
N VAL A 483 11.48 16.17 32.49
CA VAL A 483 12.66 17.00 32.17
C VAL A 483 12.71 17.21 30.66
N LYS A 484 12.47 18.46 30.23
CA LYS A 484 12.55 18.87 28.82
C LYS A 484 13.99 19.13 28.41
N TYR A 485 14.60 18.21 27.66
CA TYR A 485 15.83 18.51 26.93
C TYR A 485 15.53 19.46 25.76
N LYS A 486 16.32 20.53 25.64
CA LYS A 486 16.54 21.21 24.36
C LYS A 486 17.65 20.48 23.61
N VAL A 487 17.50 20.37 22.30
CA VAL A 487 18.64 20.22 21.37
C VAL A 487 18.77 21.56 20.67
N GLU A 488 20.00 22.04 20.48
CA GLU A 488 20.26 23.37 19.93
C GLU A 488 20.38 23.33 18.40
N ASP A 489 19.90 24.39 17.76
CA ASP A 489 19.74 24.53 16.32
C ASP A 489 20.94 25.29 15.71
N SER A 490 21.64 24.70 14.76
CA SER A 490 22.68 25.38 13.98
C SER A 490 23.00 24.67 12.66
N SER A 491 23.51 25.44 11.69
CA SER A 491 24.10 24.97 10.42
C SER A 491 23.17 24.36 9.36
N ALA A 492 22.29 25.18 8.77
CA ALA A 492 22.19 25.31 7.29
C ALA A 492 21.27 26.49 6.90
N LYS A 493 21.83 27.69 6.66
CA LYS A 493 21.02 28.85 6.23
C LYS A 493 21.78 29.79 5.28
N GLU A 494 21.81 29.43 4.00
CA GLU A 494 22.07 30.35 2.88
C GLU A 494 21.55 29.74 1.56
N TYR A 495 21.56 30.50 0.47
CA TYR A 495 21.01 30.15 -0.85
C TYR A 495 19.48 30.04 -0.99
N PHE A 496 18.77 31.07 -0.54
CA PHE A 496 17.60 31.58 -1.28
C PHE A 496 17.64 33.11 -1.35
N MET A 497 18.14 33.64 -2.48
CA MET A 497 17.93 35.04 -2.86
C MET A 497 16.95 35.10 -4.03
N SER A 498 15.81 35.74 -3.82
CA SER A 498 14.78 35.93 -4.85
C SER A 498 15.23 36.97 -5.87
N ALA A 499 15.34 36.58 -7.14
CA ALA A 499 15.53 37.51 -8.25
C ALA A 499 14.17 38.07 -8.69
N ALA A 500 13.89 39.35 -8.38
CA ALA A 500 12.64 40.02 -8.74
C ALA A 500 12.88 41.46 -9.21
N ASN A 501 13.12 41.63 -10.51
CA ASN A 501 12.86 42.86 -11.24
C ASN A 501 11.56 42.63 -12.04
N GLY A 502 10.60 43.56 -12.15
CA GLY A 502 10.48 44.89 -11.57
C GLY A 502 9.34 45.67 -12.27
N MET A 503 9.09 46.92 -11.87
CA MET A 503 8.06 47.83 -12.44
C MET A 503 6.59 47.45 -12.11
N SER A 504 5.62 48.37 -11.95
CA SER A 504 5.65 49.81 -11.62
C SER A 504 4.23 50.27 -11.21
N SER A 505 4.14 51.42 -10.53
CA SER A 505 2.91 52.17 -10.16
C SER A 505 2.04 51.55 -9.03
N GLY A 506 1.39 52.34 -8.18
CA GLY A 506 1.48 53.79 -7.97
C GLY A 506 0.13 54.50 -7.85
N SER A 507 -0.45 54.53 -6.64
CA SER A 507 -1.59 55.38 -6.27
C SER A 507 -1.71 55.50 -4.75
N GLU A 508 -1.84 56.72 -4.24
CA GLU A 508 -2.10 57.01 -2.83
C GLU A 508 -3.59 56.86 -2.50
N VAL A 509 -3.93 56.30 -1.34
CA VAL A 509 -5.12 56.66 -0.56
C VAL A 509 -4.78 56.48 0.93
N GLU A 510 -5.15 57.43 1.77
CA GLU A 510 -5.03 57.32 3.23
C GLU A 510 -6.22 56.53 3.81
N ASN A 511 -5.99 55.73 4.86
CA ASN A 511 -7.07 55.15 5.64
C ASN A 511 -7.63 56.20 6.63
N PRO A 512 -8.92 56.58 6.57
CA PRO A 512 -9.57 57.22 7.70
C PRO A 512 -9.79 56.18 8.83
N GLN A 513 -9.82 56.66 10.07
CA GLN A 513 -10.25 55.86 11.22
C GLN A 513 -11.77 55.71 11.26
N SER A 514 -12.25 54.69 11.97
CA SER A 514 -13.63 54.57 12.43
C SER A 514 -13.95 55.63 13.49
N ASP A 515 -15.21 56.08 13.53
CA ASP A 515 -16.04 56.16 14.74
C ASP A 515 -17.53 56.27 14.31
N ASP A 516 -18.45 56.11 15.26
CA ASP A 516 -19.90 55.97 15.06
C ASP A 516 -20.66 57.30 14.82
N GLU A 517 -21.86 57.24 14.23
CA GLU A 517 -23.16 57.56 14.89
C GLU A 517 -24.37 57.44 13.90
N MET A 518 -25.58 57.86 14.31
CA MET A 518 -26.89 57.41 13.77
C MET A 518 -27.69 58.48 12.96
N GLU A 519 -28.96 58.14 12.66
CA GLU A 519 -30.06 58.96 12.07
C GLU A 519 -29.99 59.11 10.54
N GLU A 520 -30.93 58.63 9.71
CA GLU A 520 -32.42 58.76 9.61
C GLU A 520 -32.90 59.93 8.72
N THR A 521 -33.83 59.63 7.79
CA THR A 521 -34.60 60.54 6.89
C THR A 521 -33.80 61.38 5.87
N ASP A 522 -34.32 61.67 4.66
CA ASP A 522 -35.58 61.34 3.96
C ASP A 522 -35.28 60.84 2.52
#